data_AF-A0A9P8EZP1-F1
#
_entry.id   AF-A0A9P8EZP1-F1
#
_cell.length_a   1.000
_cell.length_b   1.000
_cell.length_c   1.000
_cell.angle_alpha   90.00
_cell.angle_beta   90.00
_cell.angle_gamma   90.00
#
_symmetry.space_group_name_H-M   'P 1'
#
loop_
_entity.id
_entity.type
_entity.pdbx_description
1 polymer ?
#
loop_
_entity_poly.entity_id
_entity_poly.type
_entity_poly.pdbx_seq_one_letter_code
_entity_poly.pdbx_strand_id
1 'polypeptide(L)'
;MLAAKIVQSALNVENALVVRANLDDLNIAVQQQSQTGRLVSFKPIVGASSFPNLRPRIETAWERFGGDDGFIARGLFQPDPVTVVYGGLASVDGALELNKQGVSGTKIVIRPFETQNE
;
A
#
# COMPACT_ATOMS: atom_id res chain seq x y z
N MET A 1 3.65 -10.32 6.21
CA MET A 1 5.12 -10.33 6.04
C MET A 1 5.56 -9.81 4.67
N LEU A 2 4.75 -9.94 3.61
CA LEU A 2 5.08 -9.48 2.25
C LEU A 2 5.34 -7.96 2.14
N ALA A 3 4.43 -7.12 2.64
CA ALA A 3 4.59 -5.66 2.66
C ALA A 3 5.91 -5.19 3.31
N ALA A 4 6.42 -5.98 4.24
CA ALA A 4 7.64 -5.65 4.96
C ALA A 4 8.91 -6.04 4.20
N LYS A 5 8.90 -7.19 3.51
CA LYS A 5 9.96 -7.55 2.56
C LYS A 5 10.08 -6.54 1.43
N ILE A 6 8.95 -5.97 0.98
CA ILE A 6 8.91 -4.91 -0.04
C ILE A 6 9.69 -3.68 0.44
N VAL A 7 9.37 -3.18 1.64
CA VAL A 7 10.04 -2.00 2.21
C VAL A 7 11.52 -2.25 2.48
N GLN A 8 11.90 -3.45 2.96
CA GLN A 8 13.31 -3.83 3.14
C GLN A 8 14.08 -3.79 1.83
N SER A 9 13.53 -4.38 0.75
CA SER A 9 14.17 -4.38 -0.56
C SER A 9 14.24 -2.99 -1.21
N ALA A 10 13.23 -2.15 -1.00
CA ALA A 10 13.16 -0.80 -1.57
C ALA A 10 14.05 0.21 -0.84
N LEU A 11 14.32 0.00 0.46
CA LEU A 11 15.14 0.90 1.28
C LEU A 11 16.61 0.46 1.38
N ASN A 12 16.99 -0.67 0.78
CA ASN A 12 18.36 -1.22 0.78
C ASN A 12 19.00 -1.30 2.19
N VAL A 13 18.21 -1.72 3.18
CA VAL A 13 18.65 -1.81 4.59
C VAL A 13 18.99 -3.27 4.93
N GLU A 14 20.26 -3.54 5.23
CA GLU A 14 20.73 -4.88 5.61
C GLU A 14 20.21 -5.34 6.98
N ASN A 15 19.85 -4.40 7.87
CA ASN A 15 19.42 -4.66 9.25
C ASN A 15 18.06 -4.03 9.57
N ALA A 16 17.04 -4.32 8.78
CA ALA A 16 15.68 -3.84 9.03
C ALA A 16 14.85 -4.88 9.82
N LEU A 17 14.45 -4.54 11.04
CA LEU A 17 13.49 -5.34 11.82
C LEU A 17 12.07 -4.90 11.49
N VAL A 18 11.22 -5.85 11.10
CA VAL A 18 9.81 -5.61 10.84
C VAL A 18 9.01 -5.91 12.10
N VAL A 19 8.41 -4.88 12.68
CA VAL A 19 7.56 -5.00 13.85
C VAL A 19 6.11 -4.72 13.46
N ARG A 20 5.20 -5.63 13.83
CA ARG A 20 3.75 -5.32 13.84
C ARG A 20 3.43 -4.72 15.19
N ALA A 21 3.09 -3.45 15.21
CA ALA A 21 2.68 -2.76 16.42
C ALA A 21 1.65 -1.68 16.04
N ASN A 22 0.91 -1.20 17.04
CA ASN A 22 0.07 -0.04 16.86
C ASN A 22 0.95 1.17 16.52
N LEU A 23 0.44 2.08 15.69
CA LEU A 23 1.14 3.29 15.29
C LEU A 23 1.50 4.16 16.50
N ASP A 24 0.62 4.20 17.50
CA ASP A 24 0.84 4.97 18.72
C ASP A 24 1.99 4.38 19.56
N ASP A 25 2.01 3.05 19.72
CA ASP A 25 3.08 2.34 20.43
C ASP A 25 4.45 2.53 19.74
N LEU A 26 4.46 2.53 18.40
CA LEU A 26 5.68 2.76 17.60
C LEU A 26 6.19 4.19 17.74
N ASN A 27 5.30 5.19 17.75
CA ASN A 27 5.68 6.57 17.97
C ASN A 27 6.31 6.77 19.34
N ILE A 28 5.75 6.16 20.39
CA ILE A 28 6.31 6.20 21.74
C ILE A 28 7.70 5.54 21.76
N ALA A 29 7.85 4.36 21.16
CA ALA A 29 9.13 3.65 21.12
C ALA A 29 10.23 4.42 20.35
N VAL A 30 9.88 5.06 19.24
CA VAL A 30 10.80 5.91 18.47
C VAL A 30 11.23 7.14 19.26
N GLN A 31 10.29 7.79 19.97
CA GLN A 31 10.61 8.94 20.81
C GLN A 31 11.55 8.54 21.95
N GLN A 32 11.29 7.39 22.61
CA GLN A 32 12.16 6.86 23.67
C GLN A 32 13.56 6.50 23.15
N GLN A 33 13.67 5.87 21.98
CA GLN A 33 14.96 5.55 21.36
C GLN A 33 15.73 6.82 20.94
N SER A 34 15.02 7.84 20.44
CA SER A 34 15.64 9.11 20.06
C SER A 34 16.24 9.85 21.26
N GLN A 35 15.66 9.70 22.46
CA GLN A 35 16.21 10.25 23.70
C GLN A 35 17.53 9.58 24.13
N THR A 36 17.83 8.37 23.65
CA THR A 36 19.10 7.68 23.91
C THR A 36 20.23 8.12 22.96
N GLY A 37 19.99 9.13 22.10
CA GLY A 37 20.96 9.66 21.14
C GLY A 37 21.04 8.89 19.83
N ARG A 38 20.24 7.81 19.68
CA ARG A 38 20.12 7.04 18.43
C ARG A 38 18.99 7.61 17.58
N LEU A 39 19.33 8.14 16.40
CA LEU A 39 18.34 8.67 15.46
C LEU A 39 17.62 7.49 14.78
N VAL A 40 16.41 7.18 15.25
CA VAL A 40 15.57 6.12 14.68
C VAL A 40 14.52 6.76 13.78
N SER A 41 14.59 6.49 12.48
CA SER A 41 13.56 6.90 11.52
C SER A 41 12.63 5.72 11.24
N PHE A 42 11.32 5.94 11.39
CA PHE A 42 10.29 4.98 11.04
C PHE A 42 9.44 5.52 9.88
N LYS A 43 9.20 4.67 8.88
CA LYS A 43 8.30 4.96 7.75
C LYS A 43 7.08 4.04 7.84
N PRO A 44 5.95 4.51 8.38
CA PRO A 44 4.76 3.69 8.45
C PRO A 44 4.21 3.39 7.06
N ILE A 45 3.78 2.15 6.85
CA ILE A 45 2.95 1.78 5.71
C ILE A 45 1.50 1.98 6.13
N VAL A 46 0.88 3.09 5.70
CA VAL A 46 -0.53 3.41 5.98
C VAL A 46 -1.38 3.26 4.73
N GLY A 47 -2.57 2.69 4.89
CA GLY A 47 -3.63 2.71 3.89
C GLY A 47 -4.69 3.77 4.21
N ALA A 48 -5.51 4.11 3.22
CA ALA A 48 -6.58 5.10 3.36
C ALA A 48 -7.53 4.82 4.56
N SER A 49 -7.74 3.55 4.89
CA SER A 49 -8.61 3.13 6.01
C SER A 49 -7.85 2.73 7.29
N SER A 50 -6.55 3.04 7.39
CA SER A 50 -5.72 2.69 8.55
C SER A 50 -6.09 3.45 9.82
N PHE A 51 -6.84 4.55 9.72
CA PHE A 51 -7.32 5.35 10.84
C PHE A 51 -8.83 5.11 11.06
N PRO A 52 -9.24 4.39 12.11
CA PRO A 52 -10.64 4.03 12.32
C PRO A 52 -11.60 5.23 12.37
N ASN A 53 -11.16 6.33 12.97
CA ASN A 53 -11.92 7.58 13.08
C ASN A 53 -12.12 8.31 11.74
N LEU A 54 -11.33 7.97 10.71
CA LEU A 54 -11.47 8.53 9.35
C LEU A 54 -12.27 7.63 8.42
N ARG A 55 -12.60 6.39 8.81
CA ARG A 55 -13.32 5.43 7.96
C ARG A 55 -14.62 6.00 7.38
N PRO A 56 -15.52 6.64 8.14
CA PRO A 56 -16.77 7.14 7.56
C PRO A 56 -16.52 8.16 6.44
N ARG A 57 -15.49 9.00 6.57
CA ARG A 57 -15.13 10.01 5.55
C ARG A 57 -14.56 9.35 4.30
N ILE A 58 -13.74 8.32 4.49
CA ILE A 58 -13.10 7.54 3.43
C ILE A 58 -14.16 6.72 2.67
N GLU A 59 -15.09 6.09 3.37
CA GLU A 59 -16.21 5.34 2.80
C GLU A 59 -17.08 6.24 1.93
N THR A 60 -17.52 7.40 2.44
CA THR A 60 -18.26 8.38 1.64
C THR A 60 -17.47 8.85 0.41
N ALA A 61 -16.14 8.99 0.53
CA ALA A 61 -15.33 9.33 -0.63
C ALA A 61 -15.36 8.21 -1.68
N TRP A 62 -15.17 6.95 -1.28
CA TRP A 62 -15.20 5.80 -2.20
C TRP A 62 -16.55 5.62 -2.88
N GLU A 63 -17.65 5.81 -2.17
CA GLU A 63 -19.00 5.80 -2.74
C GLU A 63 -19.20 6.89 -3.80
N ARG A 64 -18.56 8.05 -3.66
CA ARG A 64 -18.64 9.13 -4.64
C ARG A 64 -17.73 8.91 -5.85
N PHE A 65 -16.57 8.27 -5.65
CA PHE A 65 -15.66 7.95 -6.76
C PHE A 65 -16.18 6.79 -7.60
N GLY A 66 -16.64 5.71 -6.97
CA GLY A 66 -17.16 4.51 -7.61
C GLY A 66 -18.69 4.45 -7.69
N GLY A 67 -19.22 3.31 -8.12
CA GLY A 67 -20.66 3.09 -8.30
C GLY A 67 -21.22 3.67 -9.60
N ASP A 68 -22.47 3.30 -9.91
CA ASP A 68 -23.13 3.65 -11.18
C ASP A 68 -23.36 5.18 -11.32
N ASP A 69 -23.51 5.88 -10.21
CA ASP A 69 -23.65 7.35 -10.14
C ASP A 69 -22.34 8.07 -9.73
N GLY A 70 -21.23 7.33 -9.63
CA GLY A 70 -19.93 7.83 -9.21
C GLY A 70 -19.25 8.76 -10.20
N PHE A 71 -18.20 9.45 -9.76
CA PHE A 71 -17.42 10.35 -10.61
C PHE A 71 -16.80 9.64 -11.81
N ILE A 72 -16.42 8.37 -11.67
CA ILE A 72 -15.89 7.56 -12.79
C ILE A 72 -16.99 7.29 -13.81
N ALA A 73 -18.15 6.79 -13.38
CA ALA A 73 -19.27 6.46 -14.28
C ALA A 73 -19.83 7.70 -14.99
N ARG A 74 -19.83 8.85 -14.31
CA ARG A 74 -20.26 10.14 -14.87
C ARG A 74 -19.21 10.84 -15.74
N GLY A 75 -18.02 10.27 -15.91
CA GLY A 75 -16.93 10.86 -16.68
C GLY A 75 -16.33 12.13 -16.05
N LEU A 76 -16.58 12.39 -14.77
CA LEU A 76 -16.03 13.53 -14.02
C LEU A 76 -14.61 13.27 -13.53
N PHE A 77 -14.21 12.00 -13.48
CA PHE A 77 -12.87 11.58 -13.10
C PHE A 77 -12.43 10.41 -13.99
N GLN A 78 -11.30 10.59 -14.66
CA GLN A 78 -10.66 9.53 -15.45
C GLN A 78 -9.46 8.99 -14.67
N PRO A 79 -9.54 7.77 -14.12
CA PRO A 79 -8.39 7.17 -13.45
C PRO A 79 -7.27 6.85 -14.46
N ASP A 80 -6.03 6.78 -13.95
CA ASP A 80 -4.90 6.29 -14.73
C ASP A 80 -5.21 4.91 -15.34
N PRO A 81 -4.74 4.62 -16.56
CA PRO A 81 -4.79 3.27 -17.12
C PRO A 81 -4.21 2.23 -16.16
N VAL A 82 -4.73 1.01 -16.21
CA VAL A 82 -4.27 -0.10 -15.37
C VAL A 82 -3.73 -1.24 -16.21
N THR A 83 -2.68 -1.89 -15.72
CA THR A 83 -2.20 -3.19 -16.20
C THR A 83 -2.49 -4.23 -15.14
N VAL A 84 -3.31 -5.21 -15.48
CA VAL A 84 -3.66 -6.31 -14.57
C VAL A 84 -2.62 -7.41 -14.70
N VAL A 85 -2.04 -7.81 -13.57
CA VAL A 85 -1.15 -8.96 -13.47
C VAL A 85 -1.96 -10.13 -12.94
N TYR A 86 -2.19 -11.11 -13.83
CA TYR A 86 -3.04 -12.28 -13.57
C TYR A 86 -2.33 -13.33 -12.72
N GLY A 87 -3.12 -14.19 -12.06
CA GLY A 87 -2.64 -15.32 -11.26
C GLY A 87 -2.68 -15.09 -9.75
N GLY A 88 -3.47 -14.12 -9.31
CA GLY A 88 -3.80 -13.94 -7.91
C GLY A 88 -2.65 -13.46 -7.04
N LEU A 89 -2.67 -13.91 -5.79
CA LEU A 89 -1.60 -13.62 -4.83
C LEU A 89 -0.24 -14.21 -5.23
N ALA A 90 -0.21 -15.27 -6.04
CA ALA A 90 1.04 -15.87 -6.51
C ALA A 90 1.83 -14.90 -7.42
N SER A 91 1.14 -13.97 -8.06
CA SER A 91 1.73 -13.06 -9.05
C SER A 91 2.22 -11.74 -8.47
N VAL A 92 2.16 -11.56 -7.14
CA VAL A 92 2.59 -10.32 -6.48
C VAL A 92 4.06 -10.00 -6.80
N ASP A 93 4.93 -11.00 -6.75
CA ASP A 93 6.37 -10.77 -6.98
C ASP A 93 6.64 -10.30 -8.42
N GLY A 94 5.95 -10.89 -9.41
CA GLY A 94 6.01 -10.42 -10.81
C GLY A 94 5.43 -9.02 -10.99
N ALA A 95 4.31 -8.72 -10.33
CA ALA A 95 3.70 -7.38 -10.35
C ALA A 95 4.63 -6.30 -9.75
N LEU A 96 5.37 -6.65 -8.71
CA LEU A 96 6.34 -5.75 -8.08
C LEU A 96 7.57 -5.53 -8.94
N GLU A 97 8.06 -6.58 -9.59
CA GLU A 97 9.19 -6.47 -10.51
C GLU A 97 8.87 -5.54 -11.69
N LEU A 98 7.67 -5.66 -12.26
CA LEU A 98 7.17 -4.72 -13.27
C LEU A 98 7.13 -3.28 -12.75
N ASN A 99 6.71 -3.08 -11.50
CA ASN A 99 6.69 -1.75 -10.89
C ASN A 99 8.11 -1.17 -10.76
N LYS A 100 9.10 -1.99 -10.35
CA LYS A 100 10.51 -1.59 -10.22
C LYS A 100 11.15 -1.23 -11.55
N GLN A 101 10.83 -1.97 -12.61
CA GLN A 101 11.33 -1.72 -13.96
C GLN A 101 10.78 -0.41 -14.57
N GLY A 102 9.73 0.14 -13.96
CA GLY A 102 9.13 1.40 -14.35
C GLY A 102 7.93 1.17 -15.25
N VAL A 103 6.75 1.54 -14.74
CA VAL A 103 5.50 1.54 -15.49
C VAL A 103 5.10 2.98 -15.77
N SER A 104 5.40 3.49 -16.97
CA SER A 104 5.06 4.86 -17.34
C SER A 104 3.54 4.98 -17.56
N GLY A 105 2.89 5.81 -16.75
CA GLY A 105 1.48 6.19 -16.94
C GLY A 105 0.47 5.06 -16.69
N THR A 106 0.85 3.96 -16.05
CA THR A 106 -0.07 2.86 -15.71
C THR A 106 0.06 2.44 -14.25
N LYS A 107 -1.05 2.01 -13.66
CA LYS A 107 -1.06 1.34 -12.35
C LYS A 107 -1.04 -0.17 -12.53
N ILE A 108 -0.16 -0.86 -11.80
CA ILE A 108 -0.21 -2.32 -11.72
C ILE A 108 -1.29 -2.75 -10.73
N VAL A 109 -2.18 -3.63 -11.16
CA VAL A 109 -3.27 -4.18 -10.34
C VAL A 109 -3.15 -5.70 -10.29
N ILE A 110 -3.32 -6.27 -9.10
CA ILE A 110 -3.50 -7.71 -8.91
C ILE A 110 -4.90 -7.98 -8.37
N ARG A 111 -5.47 -9.14 -8.72
CA ARG A 111 -6.76 -9.59 -8.19
C ARG A 111 -6.50 -10.74 -7.23
N PRO A 112 -6.38 -10.51 -5.92
CA PRO A 112 -5.82 -11.49 -4.98
C PRO A 112 -6.61 -12.81 -4.90
N PHE A 113 -7.89 -12.79 -5.24
CA PHE A 113 -8.78 -13.97 -5.23
C PHE A 113 -8.86 -14.68 -6.59
N GLU A 114 -8.16 -14.19 -7.61
CA GLU A 114 -8.07 -14.84 -8.90
C GLU A 114 -7.20 -16.09 -8.77
N THR A 115 -7.75 -17.25 -9.11
CA THR A 115 -6.97 -18.47 -9.25
C THR A 115 -6.15 -18.40 -10.54
N GLN A 116 -4.95 -18.99 -10.54
CA GLN A 116 -4.27 -19.29 -11.80
C GLN A 116 -5.19 -20.25 -12.56
N ASN A 117 -5.89 -19.74 -13.57
CA ASN A 117 -6.53 -20.62 -14.53
C ASN A 117 -5.41 -21.32 -15.30
N GLU A 118 -5.48 -22.65 -15.39
CA GLU A 118 -4.69 -23.45 -16.34
C GLU A 118 -4.82 -22.93 -17.78
#